data_AF-A0A967H096-F1
#
_entry.id   AF-A0A967H096-F1
#
_cell.length_a   1.000
_cell.length_b   1.000
_cell.length_c   1.000
_cell.angle_alpha   90.00
_cell.angle_beta   90.00
_cell.angle_gamma   90.00
#
_symmetry.space_group_name_H-M   'P 1'
#
loop_
_entity.id
_entity.type
_entity.pdbx_description
1 polymer ?
#
loop_
_entity_poly.entity_id
_entity_poly.type
_entity_poly.pdbx_seq_one_letter_code
_entity_poly.pdbx_strand_id
1 'polypeptide(L)' 'LGSLGATVGGTIYATGGAARSPLGLQVRADLLGKVLCVPAHPNSAMGAAVLAAAGFLERPVGELSR' A
#
# COMPACT_ATOMS: atom_id res chain seq x y z
N LEU A 1 15.78 -18.43 12.35
CA LEU A 1 14.63 -17.62 11.88
C LEU A 1 15.19 -16.33 11.29
N GLY A 2 15.29 -16.15 9.96
CA GLY A 2 16.04 -14.99 9.47
C GLY A 2 15.96 -14.61 8.00
N SER A 3 14.99 -15.09 7.21
CA SER A 3 14.95 -14.76 5.77
C SER A 3 13.57 -14.54 5.15
N LEU A 4 12.51 -14.36 5.95
CA LEU A 4 11.18 -13.98 5.42
C LEU A 4 11.02 -12.46 5.19
N GLY A 5 11.99 -11.65 5.61
CA GLY A 5 11.90 -10.20 5.52
C GLY A 5 12.27 -9.69 4.12
N ALA A 6 11.28 -9.22 3.37
CA ALA A 6 11.54 -8.34 2.23
C ALA A 6 12.00 -6.96 2.73
N THR A 7 12.82 -6.25 1.93
CA THR A 7 13.22 -4.87 2.27
C THR A 7 12.00 -3.97 2.22
N VAL A 8 11.68 -3.31 3.34
CA VAL A 8 10.59 -2.33 3.42
C VAL A 8 11.13 -0.94 3.09
N GLY A 9 10.53 -0.29 2.09
CA GLY A 9 10.88 1.07 1.67
C GLY A 9 10.66 2.14 2.75
N GLY A 10 10.88 3.40 2.38
CA GLY A 10 10.67 4.55 3.27
C GLY A 10 9.20 4.88 3.53
N THR A 11 8.32 4.55 2.57
CA THR A 11 6.88 4.82 2.62
C THR A 11 6.09 3.53 2.77
N ILE A 12 5.12 3.54 3.68
CA ILE A 12 4.20 2.45 3.98
C ILE A 12 2.79 2.95 3.72
N TYR A 13 2.02 2.20 2.93
CA TYR A 13 0.61 2.51 2.68
C TYR A 13 -0.28 1.79 3.69
N ALA A 14 -1.09 2.56 4.42
CA ALA A 14 -2.00 2.06 5.45
C ALA A 14 -3.46 2.10 4.95
N THR A 15 -4.16 0.98 5.14
CA THR A 15 -5.60 0.85 4.86
C THR A 15 -6.35 0.36 6.11
N GLY A 16 -7.68 0.20 6.00
CA GLY A 16 -8.53 -0.22 7.12
C GLY A 16 -8.94 0.93 8.05
N GLY A 17 -9.69 0.61 9.10
CA GLY A 17 -10.30 1.62 10.00
C GLY A 17 -9.29 2.52 10.71
N ALA A 18 -8.14 1.95 11.11
CA ALA A 18 -7.08 2.69 11.80
C ALA A 18 -6.41 3.77 10.92
N ALA A 19 -6.52 3.66 9.59
CA ALA A 19 -5.99 4.65 8.66
C ALA A 19 -6.82 5.96 8.64
N ARG A 20 -7.99 6.00 9.29
CA ARG A 20 -8.83 7.21 9.37
C ARG A 20 -8.38 8.20 10.45
N SER A 21 -7.46 7.82 11.34
CA SER A 21 -6.96 8.69 12.41
C SER A 21 -5.63 9.31 12.01
N PRO A 22 -5.56 10.62 11.68
CA PRO A 22 -4.30 11.27 11.35
C PRO A 22 -3.28 11.21 12.49
N LEU A 23 -3.74 11.40 13.73
CA LEU A 23 -2.89 11.29 14.91
C LEU A 23 -2.37 9.87 15.11
N GLY A 24 -3.23 8.87 14.91
CA GLY A 24 -2.83 7.46 14.98
C GLY A 24 -1.80 7.09 13.91
N LEU A 25 -1.92 7.66 12.70
CA LEU A 25 -0.90 7.51 11.66
C LEU A 25 0.41 8.22 12.03
N GLN A 26 0.36 9.42 12.60
CA GLN A 26 1.57 10.14 13.00
C GLN A 26 2.36 9.41 14.08
N VAL A 27 1.71 8.95 15.16
CA VAL A 27 2.38 8.18 16.22
C VAL A 27 3.06 6.93 15.64
N ARG A 28 2.38 6.24 14.72
CA ARG A 28 2.96 5.06 14.05
C ARG A 28 4.12 5.43 13.13
N ALA A 29 4.06 6.57 12.47
CA ALA A 29 5.13 7.06 11.60
C ALA A 29 6.39 7.36 12.43
N ASP A 30 6.21 8.03 13.57
CA ASP A 30 7.28 8.37 14.51
C ASP A 30 7.92 7.11 15.11
N LEU A 31 7.11 6.15 15.56
CA LEU A 31 7.61 4.88 16.11
C LEU A 31 8.34 4.02 15.09
N LEU A 32 7.88 4.00 13.83
CA LEU A 32 8.49 3.21 12.76
C LEU A 32 9.68 3.92 12.12
N GLY A 33 9.80 5.25 12.27
CA GLY A 33 10.74 6.06 11.50
C GLY A 33 10.45 6.00 9.99
N LYS A 34 9.16 5.93 9.60
CA LYS A 34 8.70 5.74 8.22
C LYS A 34 7.57 6.70 7.88
N VAL A 35 7.41 6.98 6.59
CA VAL A 35 6.26 7.74 6.10
C VAL A 35 5.06 6.80 6.01
N LEU A 36 3.93 7.19 6.61
CA LEU A 36 2.66 6.49 6.44
C LEU A 36 1.73 7.29 5.53
N CYS A 37 1.25 6.67 4.47
CA CYS A 37 0.31 7.27 3.52
C CYS A 37 -0.98 6.45 3.45
N VAL A 38 -2.11 7.11 3.22
CA VAL A 38 -3.36 6.44 2.86
C VAL A 38 -3.49 6.48 1.33
N PRO A 39 -3.64 5.33 0.64
CA PRO A 39 -3.79 5.34 -0.81
C PRO A 39 -5.13 5.98 -1.20
N ALA A 40 -5.18 6.63 -2.36
CA ALA A 40 -6.40 7.26 -2.88
C ALA A 40 -7.58 6.27 -3.02
N HIS A 41 -7.26 5.00 -3.32
CA HIS A 41 -8.24 3.92 -3.46
C HIS A 41 -7.86 2.74 -2.55
N PRO A 42 -8.29 2.76 -1.26
CA PRO A 42 -7.87 1.77 -0.27
C PRO A 42 -8.68 0.46 -0.30
N ASN A 43 -9.64 0.32 -1.22
CA ASN A 43 -10.50 -0.85 -1.32
C ASN A 43 -9.87 -1.93 -2.23
N SER A 44 -10.12 -3.19 -1.89
CA SER A 44 -9.62 -4.34 -2.67
C SER A 44 -10.18 -4.37 -4.10
N ALA A 45 -11.36 -3.80 -4.32
CA ALA A 45 -11.99 -3.68 -5.62
C ALA A 45 -11.10 -2.95 -6.65
N MET A 46 -10.37 -1.90 -6.23
CA MET A 46 -9.42 -1.23 -7.13
C MET A 46 -8.30 -2.18 -7.58
N GLY A 47 -7.71 -2.95 -6.65
CA GLY A 47 -6.69 -3.94 -7.00
C GLY A 47 -7.18 -4.99 -8.00
N ALA A 48 -8.42 -5.46 -7.83
CA ALA A 48 -9.04 -6.39 -8.77
C ALA A 48 -9.25 -5.77 -10.16
N ALA A 49 -9.67 -4.50 -10.23
CA ALA A 49 -9.83 -3.78 -11.49
C ALA A 49 -8.49 -3.60 -12.23
N VAL A 50 -7.41 -3.25 -11.50
CA VAL A 50 -6.06 -3.16 -12.07
C VAL A 50 -5.59 -4.51 -12.62
N LEU A 51 -5.82 -5.61 -11.89
CA LEU A 51 -5.46 -6.95 -12.35
C LEU A 51 -6.25 -7.37 -13.61
N ALA A 52 -7.55 -7.09 -13.65
CA ALA A 52 -8.37 -7.36 -14.82
C ALA A 52 -7.90 -6.55 -16.05
N ALA A 53 -7.59 -5.26 -15.85
CA ALA A 53 -7.03 -4.42 -16.91
C ALA A 53 -5.66 -4.91 -17.39
N ALA A 54 -4.79 -5.37 -16.48
CA ALA A 54 -3.49 -5.94 -16.83
C ALA A 54 -3.62 -7.18 -17.72
N GLY A 55 -4.53 -8.10 -17.36
CA GLY A 55 -4.82 -9.29 -18.16
C GLY A 55 -5.45 -8.95 -19.52
N PHE A 56 -6.36 -7.98 -19.57
CA PHE A 56 -7.01 -7.57 -20.82
C PHE A 56 -6.08 -6.83 -21.78
N LEU A 57 -5.18 -5.99 -21.25
CA LEU A 57 -4.26 -5.18 -22.05
C LEU A 57 -2.93 -5.89 -22.35
N GLU A 58 -2.73 -7.11 -21.84
CA GLU A 58 -1.46 -7.86 -21.91
C GLU A 58 -0.26 -7.05 -21.40
N ARG A 59 -0.48 -6.26 -20.33
CA ARG A 59 0.54 -5.39 -19.72
C ARG A 59 0.88 -5.84 -18.31
N PRO A 60 2.13 -5.69 -17.86
CA PRO A 60 2.50 -6.06 -16.51
C PRO A 60 1.80 -5.16 -15.49
N VAL A 61 1.33 -5.75 -14.38
CA VAL A 61 0.59 -5.03 -13.32
C VAL A 61 1.34 -3.82 -12.78
N GLY A 62 2.68 -3.90 -12.69
CA GLY A 62 3.52 -2.80 -12.20
C GLY A 62 3.52 -1.55 -13.07
N GLU A 63 3.10 -1.64 -14.33
CA GLU A 63 2.87 -0.47 -15.19
C GLU A 63 1.50 0.18 -14.96
N LEU A 64 0.51 -0.61 -14.55
CA LEU A 64 -0.88 -0.17 -14.40
C LEU A 64 -1.24 0.19 -12.96
N SER A 65 -0.41 -0.18 -11.98
CA SER A 65 -0.63 0.02 -10.55
C SER A 65 0.03 1.29 -9.98
N ARG A 66 0.37 2.26 -10.83
CA ARG A 66 1.03 3.52 -10.42
C ARG A 66 0.03 4.57 -9.98
#